data_AF-A0A3C1EVN1-F1
#
_entry.id   AF-A0A3C1EVN1-F1
#
_cell.length_a   1.000
_cell.length_b   1.000
_cell.length_c   1.000
_cell.angle_alpha   90.00
_cell.angle_beta   90.00
_cell.angle_gamma   90.00
#
_symmetry.space_group_name_H-M   'P 1'
#
loop_
_entity.id
_entity.type
_entity.pdbx_description
1 polymer ?
#
loop_
_entity_poly.entity_id
_entity_poly.type
_entity_poly.pdbx_seq_one_letter_code
_entity_poly.pdbx_strand_id
1 'polypeptide(L)'
;VFIYLAVVLFLAFISPIAKGLLLGVEKIVTVNILLFAETILKLIMGIVAIKMSGSIPLLILANGIPALLTTLFIIPLTKLNGEKSEKKITVNYKDLILTTVSFLLLSAPYTLDLILVNTSFRSEYSAVSLLGKLVYFAAITIAAVMFARLSNQRDVQAEKKTLFISLAGTVGIGIAVTFGLYIFKDLVINMTIGSQYLAIAPYIALFGLCMTGYAVVFMLANYFISISSFKYIFILVFMVALQIYLFITNNNELMQVLNNQIIVYSTLTVLTLVYLFITFKKRNHGEENQIRENN
;
A
#
# COMPACT_ATOMS: atom_id res chain seq x y z
N VAL A 1 25.00 -6.99 -14.69
CA VAL A 1 23.84 -6.94 -13.78
C VAL A 1 23.80 -5.64 -12.97
N PHE A 2 24.87 -5.27 -12.25
CA PHE A 2 24.91 -4.06 -11.41
C PHE A 2 24.60 -2.74 -12.13
N ILE A 3 25.11 -2.53 -13.34
CA ILE A 3 24.82 -1.32 -14.13
C ILE A 3 23.31 -1.18 -14.39
N TYR A 4 22.63 -2.26 -14.77
CA TYR A 4 21.19 -2.25 -15.03
C TYR A 4 20.37 -1.97 -13.77
N LEU A 5 20.79 -2.51 -12.62
CA LEU A 5 20.19 -2.20 -11.32
C LEU A 5 20.36 -0.72 -10.96
N ALA A 6 21.55 -0.14 -11.17
CA ALA A 6 21.79 1.28 -10.93
C ALA A 6 20.91 2.17 -11.83
N VAL A 7 20.76 1.82 -13.10
CA VAL A 7 19.87 2.53 -14.04
C VAL A 7 18.42 2.44 -13.55
N VAL A 8 17.92 1.24 -13.21
CA VAL A 8 16.55 1.07 -12.72
C VAL A 8 16.31 1.84 -11.42
N LEU A 9 17.28 1.85 -10.50
CA LEU A 9 17.20 2.62 -9.26
C LEU A 9 17.03 4.12 -9.54
N PHE A 10 17.79 4.66 -10.49
CA PHE A 10 17.65 6.07 -10.88
C PHE A 10 16.27 6.33 -11.52
N LEU A 11 15.82 5.46 -12.42
CA LEU A 11 14.51 5.58 -13.07
C LEU A 11 13.33 5.42 -12.10
N ALA A 12 13.52 4.70 -10.99
CA ALA A 12 12.48 4.47 -9.99
C ALA A 12 11.99 5.76 -9.33
N PHE A 13 12.79 6.84 -9.33
CA PHE A 13 12.39 8.15 -8.78
C PHE A 13 11.58 9.00 -9.77
N ILE A 14 11.68 8.76 -11.07
CA ILE A 14 11.06 9.61 -12.10
C ILE A 14 9.54 9.43 -12.11
N SER A 15 9.08 8.18 -12.07
CA SER A 15 7.66 7.83 -12.20
C SER A 15 6.78 8.24 -11.01
N PRO A 16 7.20 8.08 -9.74
CA PRO A 16 6.43 8.56 -8.59
C PRO A 16 6.21 10.08 -8.62
N ILE A 17 7.17 10.87 -9.09
CA ILE A 17 7.05 12.34 -9.16
C ILE A 17 5.93 12.72 -10.15
N ALA A 18 5.93 12.14 -11.35
CA ALA A 18 4.92 12.43 -12.37
C ALA A 18 3.51 12.00 -11.93
N LYS A 19 3.38 10.81 -11.34
CA LYS A 19 2.09 10.33 -10.80
C LYS A 19 1.63 11.17 -9.61
N GLY A 20 2.55 11.60 -8.75
CA GLY A 20 2.26 12.50 -7.63
C GLY A 20 1.69 13.85 -8.09
N LEU A 21 2.25 14.45 -9.13
CA LEU A 21 1.73 15.69 -9.72
C LEU A 21 0.31 15.50 -10.29
N LEU A 22 0.07 14.41 -11.03
CA LEU A 22 -1.24 14.08 -11.58
C LEU A 22 -2.28 13.80 -10.49
N LEU A 23 -1.90 13.09 -9.43
CA LEU A 23 -2.75 12.86 -8.26
C LEU A 23 -3.08 14.19 -7.57
N GLY A 24 -2.11 15.10 -7.43
CA GLY A 24 -2.34 16.43 -6.83
C GLY A 24 -3.37 17.27 -7.59
N VAL A 25 -3.40 17.19 -8.92
CA VAL A 25 -4.45 17.84 -9.76
C VAL A 25 -5.69 16.96 -9.97
N GLU A 26 -5.84 15.88 -9.21
CA GLU A 26 -6.96 14.93 -9.27
C GLU A 26 -7.20 14.26 -10.64
N LYS A 27 -6.17 14.18 -11.50
CA LYS A 27 -6.22 13.43 -12.77
C LYS A 27 -6.08 11.91 -12.55
N ILE A 28 -6.94 11.36 -11.71
CA ILE A 28 -6.91 9.97 -11.23
C ILE A 28 -7.03 8.96 -12.38
N VAL A 29 -7.92 9.22 -13.34
CA VAL A 29 -8.13 8.34 -14.50
C VAL A 29 -6.85 8.22 -15.32
N THR A 30 -6.15 9.32 -15.54
CA THR A 30 -4.86 9.33 -16.24
C THR A 30 -3.84 8.47 -15.48
N VAL A 31 -3.71 8.63 -14.16
CA VAL A 31 -2.79 7.83 -13.33
C VAL A 31 -3.07 6.33 -13.46
N ASN A 32 -4.34 5.92 -13.40
CA ASN A 32 -4.71 4.51 -13.52
C ASN A 32 -4.43 3.94 -14.92
N ILE A 33 -4.70 4.71 -15.99
CA ILE A 33 -4.35 4.31 -17.38
C ILE A 33 -2.84 4.09 -17.50
N LEU A 34 -2.03 4.95 -16.87
CA LEU A 34 -0.58 4.84 -16.91
C LEU A 34 -0.06 3.63 -16.14
N LEU A 35 -0.60 3.35 -14.95
CA LEU A 35 -0.25 2.15 -14.18
C LEU A 35 -0.60 0.87 -14.96
N PHE A 36 -1.75 0.89 -15.65
CA PHE A 36 -2.16 -0.20 -16.52
C PHE A 36 -1.22 -0.37 -17.72
N ALA A 37 -0.88 0.73 -18.41
CA ALA A 37 0.06 0.73 -19.52
C ALA A 37 1.48 0.28 -19.10
N GLU A 38 1.97 0.74 -17.95
CA GLU A 38 3.25 0.30 -17.36
C GLU A 38 3.25 -1.22 -17.13
N THR A 39 2.15 -1.77 -16.63
CA THR A 39 2.00 -3.21 -16.37
C THR A 39 2.00 -4.02 -17.67
N ILE A 40 1.27 -3.56 -18.69
CA ILE A 40 1.27 -4.21 -20.02
C ILE A 40 2.66 -4.17 -20.65
N LEU A 41 3.32 -3.01 -20.65
CA LEU A 41 4.67 -2.86 -21.20
C LEU A 41 5.68 -3.74 -20.47
N LYS A 42 5.58 -3.85 -19.14
CA LYS A 42 6.40 -4.75 -18.33
C LYS A 42 6.18 -6.21 -18.72
N LEU A 43 4.92 -6.62 -18.94
CA LEU A 43 4.60 -7.97 -19.40
C LEU A 43 5.17 -8.26 -20.80
N ILE A 44 5.01 -7.33 -21.75
CA ILE A 44 5.55 -7.45 -23.11
C ILE A 44 7.07 -7.61 -23.06
N MET A 45 7.78 -6.76 -22.30
CA MET A 45 9.23 -6.88 -22.17
C MET A 45 9.66 -8.17 -21.45
N GLY A 46 8.89 -8.65 -20.48
CA GLY A 46 9.11 -9.95 -19.85
C GLY A 46 9.06 -11.09 -20.87
N ILE A 47 8.03 -11.10 -21.74
CA ILE A 47 7.88 -12.10 -22.80
C ILE A 47 9.03 -12.02 -23.80
N VAL A 48 9.43 -10.80 -24.21
CA VAL A 48 10.57 -10.59 -25.12
C VAL A 48 11.86 -11.11 -24.50
N ALA A 49 12.10 -10.84 -23.21
CA ALA A 49 13.29 -11.32 -22.50
C ALA A 49 13.38 -12.84 -22.46
N ILE A 50 12.26 -13.53 -22.23
CA ILE A 50 12.19 -14.99 -22.25
C ILE A 50 12.53 -15.53 -23.64
N LYS A 51 11.95 -14.95 -24.70
CA LYS A 51 12.25 -15.34 -26.09
C LYS A 51 13.73 -15.10 -26.46
N MET A 52 14.37 -14.09 -25.89
CA MET A 52 15.80 -13.78 -26.06
C MET A 52 16.66 -14.56 -25.05
N SER A 53 16.41 -15.85 -24.89
CA SER A 53 17.17 -16.75 -24.00
C SER A 53 17.15 -16.36 -22.51
N GLY A 54 16.09 -15.72 -22.04
CA GLY A 54 15.94 -15.35 -20.63
C GLY A 54 16.90 -14.25 -20.17
N SER A 55 17.09 -13.20 -20.98
CA SER A 55 18.01 -12.09 -20.67
C SER A 55 17.67 -11.40 -19.34
N ILE A 56 18.45 -11.71 -18.30
CA ILE A 56 18.34 -11.11 -16.96
C ILE A 56 18.41 -9.57 -17.01
N PRO A 57 19.31 -8.93 -17.79
CA PRO A 57 19.31 -7.48 -17.94
C PRO A 57 17.98 -6.91 -18.43
N LEU A 58 17.33 -7.56 -19.40
CA LEU A 58 16.06 -7.07 -19.95
C LEU A 58 14.92 -7.22 -18.95
N LEU A 59 14.91 -8.29 -18.15
CA LEU A 59 13.96 -8.47 -17.04
C LEU A 59 14.14 -7.40 -15.96
N ILE A 60 15.38 -7.03 -15.64
CA ILE A 60 15.68 -5.93 -14.70
C ILE A 60 15.16 -4.62 -15.28
N LEU A 61 15.55 -4.30 -16.52
CA LEU A 61 15.14 -3.07 -17.21
C LEU A 61 13.63 -2.94 -17.40
N ALA A 62 12.90 -4.07 -17.49
CA ALA A 62 11.45 -4.08 -17.55
C ALA A 62 10.76 -3.45 -16.33
N ASN A 63 11.46 -3.26 -15.21
CA ASN A 63 10.94 -2.56 -14.04
C ASN A 63 11.14 -1.03 -14.08
N GLY A 64 12.06 -0.52 -14.91
CA GLY A 64 12.38 0.90 -14.99
C GLY A 64 11.94 1.58 -16.29
N ILE A 65 12.14 0.91 -17.42
CA ILE A 65 11.85 1.47 -18.75
C ILE A 65 10.36 1.82 -18.94
N PRO A 66 9.37 0.98 -18.58
CA PRO A 66 7.97 1.33 -18.77
C PRO A 66 7.62 2.62 -18.03
N ALA A 67 8.12 2.75 -16.80
CA ALA A 67 7.88 3.88 -15.92
C ALA A 67 8.50 5.18 -16.47
N LEU A 68 9.67 5.07 -17.13
CA LEU A 68 10.28 6.19 -17.85
C LEU A 68 9.45 6.58 -19.08
N LEU A 69 9.06 5.60 -19.91
CA LEU A 69 8.29 5.86 -21.14
C LEU A 69 6.94 6.51 -20.85
N THR A 70 6.21 6.01 -19.85
CA THR A 70 4.95 6.61 -19.42
C THR A 70 5.16 8.02 -18.89
N THR A 71 6.22 8.25 -18.10
CA THR A 71 6.54 9.60 -17.59
C THR A 71 6.85 10.59 -18.71
N LEU A 72 7.67 10.20 -19.69
CA LEU A 72 7.99 11.05 -20.83
C LEU A 72 6.75 11.40 -21.66
N PHE A 73 5.81 10.44 -21.81
CA PHE A 73 4.55 10.67 -22.51
C PHE A 73 3.60 11.61 -21.76
N ILE A 74 3.66 11.63 -20.43
CA ILE A 74 2.83 12.46 -19.55
C ILE A 74 3.25 13.92 -19.54
N ILE A 75 4.56 14.21 -19.55
CA ILE A 75 5.10 15.58 -19.47
C ILE A 75 4.34 16.56 -20.39
N PRO A 76 4.15 16.27 -21.70
CA PRO A 76 3.40 17.17 -22.60
C PRO A 76 1.88 17.20 -22.34
N LEU A 77 1.30 16.14 -21.80
CA LEU A 77 -0.14 16.01 -21.52
C LEU A 77 -0.57 16.67 -20.21
N THR A 78 0.37 16.87 -19.29
CA THR A 78 0.02 17.46 -17.99
C THR A 78 -0.50 18.88 -18.12
N LYS A 79 -0.15 19.62 -19.20
CA LYS A 79 -0.52 21.03 -19.44
C LYS A 79 -0.64 21.76 -18.11
N LEU A 80 0.40 21.65 -17.26
CA LEU A 80 0.48 22.37 -16.00
C LEU A 80 0.71 23.84 -16.38
N ASN A 81 -0.34 24.48 -16.89
CA ASN A 81 -0.43 25.91 -17.11
C ASN A 81 -0.60 26.55 -15.74
N GLY A 82 0.44 26.41 -14.90
CA GLY A 82 0.56 27.17 -13.68
C GLY A 82 1.03 28.57 -14.06
N GLU A 83 0.35 29.60 -13.57
CA GLU A 83 0.95 30.91 -13.46
C GLU A 83 2.28 30.76 -12.72
N LYS A 84 3.34 31.46 -13.17
CA LYS A 84 4.62 31.46 -12.45
C LYS A 84 4.36 31.94 -11.03
N SER A 85 4.33 31.01 -10.09
CA SER A 85 4.17 31.36 -8.68
C SER A 85 5.50 31.95 -8.20
N GLU A 86 5.49 33.24 -7.84
CA GLU A 86 6.64 33.91 -7.23
C GLU A 86 6.92 33.44 -5.79
N LYS A 87 6.00 32.65 -5.20
CA LYS A 87 6.19 32.07 -3.87
C LYS A 87 7.14 30.88 -3.96
N LYS A 88 8.33 31.02 -3.36
CA LYS A 88 9.21 29.89 -3.05
C LYS A 88 8.43 28.90 -2.19
N ILE A 89 8.21 27.70 -2.73
CA ILE A 89 7.66 26.58 -1.95
C ILE A 89 8.71 26.20 -0.92
N THR A 90 8.43 26.47 0.36
CA THR A 90 9.28 26.03 1.46
C THR A 90 9.01 24.54 1.70
N VAL A 91 9.99 23.71 1.38
CA VAL A 91 9.90 22.27 1.64
C VAL A 91 10.08 22.04 3.14
N ASN A 92 9.06 21.49 3.80
CA ASN A 92 9.19 21.05 5.18
C ASN A 92 9.92 19.70 5.22
N TYR A 93 11.24 19.74 5.34
CA TYR A 93 12.07 18.54 5.41
C TYR A 93 11.70 17.61 6.57
N LYS A 94 11.19 18.16 7.69
CA LYS A 94 10.77 17.36 8.84
C LYS A 94 9.57 16.49 8.49
N ASP A 95 8.56 17.07 7.85
CA ASP A 95 7.35 16.33 7.45
C ASP A 95 7.68 15.30 6.36
N LEU A 96 8.60 15.63 5.44
CA LEU A 96 9.10 14.70 4.44
C LEU A 96 9.77 13.48 5.09
N ILE A 97 10.72 13.70 6.00
CA ILE A 97 11.42 12.61 6.71
C ILE A 97 10.43 11.76 7.51
N LEU A 98 9.52 12.38 8.26
CA LEU A 98 8.50 11.68 9.05
C LEU A 98 7.56 10.86 8.16
N THR A 99 7.20 11.37 6.99
CA THR A 99 6.39 10.65 6.00
C THR A 99 7.14 9.44 5.46
N THR A 100 8.41 9.61 5.07
CA THR A 100 9.26 8.49 4.60
C THR A 100 9.39 7.41 5.67
N VAL A 101 9.67 7.77 6.93
CA VAL A 101 9.76 6.83 8.04
C VAL A 101 8.42 6.13 8.29
N SER A 102 7.31 6.87 8.20
CA SER A 102 5.96 6.30 8.36
C SER A 102 5.68 5.23 7.31
N PHE A 103 5.99 5.50 6.03
CA PHE A 103 5.80 4.52 4.95
C PHE A 103 6.72 3.30 5.09
N LEU A 104 7.97 3.50 5.51
CA LEU A 104 8.90 2.41 5.77
C LEU A 104 8.36 1.48 6.86
N LEU A 105 7.96 2.04 8.01
CA LEU A 105 7.40 1.28 9.12
C LEU A 105 6.05 0.64 8.78
N LEU A 106 5.21 1.32 8.00
CA LEU A 106 3.96 0.76 7.51
C LEU A 106 4.21 -0.46 6.62
N SER A 107 5.27 -0.46 5.80
CA SER A 107 5.59 -1.57 4.90
C SER A 107 6.19 -2.80 5.61
N ALA A 108 6.69 -2.64 6.83
CA ALA A 108 7.41 -3.68 7.56
C ALA A 108 6.53 -4.89 7.95
N PRO A 109 5.32 -4.73 8.54
CA PRO A 109 4.39 -5.83 8.79
C PRO A 109 4.05 -6.70 7.58
N TYR A 110 4.09 -6.10 6.39
CA TYR A 110 3.79 -6.74 5.13
C TYR A 110 5.01 -7.43 4.46
N THR A 111 6.25 -7.05 4.82
CA THR A 111 7.48 -7.57 4.16
C THR A 111 8.38 -8.39 5.08
N LEU A 112 8.47 -8.05 6.37
CA LEU A 112 9.35 -8.72 7.33
C LEU A 112 8.91 -10.14 7.65
N ASP A 113 7.62 -10.45 7.50
CA ASP A 113 7.03 -11.76 7.77
C ASP A 113 7.77 -12.88 7.05
N LEU A 114 8.01 -12.70 5.75
CA LEU A 114 8.69 -13.68 4.88
C LEU A 114 10.18 -13.82 5.17
N ILE A 115 10.80 -12.79 5.77
CA ILE A 115 12.21 -12.82 6.16
C ILE A 115 12.38 -13.58 7.47
N LEU A 116 11.46 -13.36 8.42
CA LEU A 116 11.51 -13.91 9.78
C LEU A 116 11.02 -15.36 9.86
N VAL A 117 10.18 -15.80 8.94
CA VAL A 117 9.64 -17.16 8.93
C VAL A 117 10.76 -18.21 8.80
N ASN A 118 10.66 -19.29 9.58
CA ASN A 118 11.58 -20.41 9.48
C ASN A 118 11.59 -20.99 8.06
N THR A 119 12.77 -21.41 7.59
CA THR A 119 12.97 -21.95 6.25
C THR A 119 12.14 -23.21 5.98
N SER A 120 11.84 -24.02 7.01
CA SER A 120 11.15 -25.31 6.84
C SER A 120 9.72 -25.20 6.30
N PHE A 121 8.99 -24.14 6.66
CA PHE A 121 7.60 -23.90 6.23
C PHE A 121 7.45 -22.58 5.46
N ARG A 122 8.58 -21.96 5.06
CA ARG A 122 8.60 -20.69 4.33
C ARG A 122 7.81 -20.78 3.02
N SER A 123 7.88 -21.89 2.30
CA SER A 123 7.18 -22.09 1.03
C SER A 123 5.67 -22.04 1.19
N GLU A 124 5.13 -22.83 2.11
CA GLU A 124 3.69 -22.91 2.42
C GLU A 124 3.17 -21.56 2.94
N TYR A 125 3.88 -20.96 3.88
CA TYR A 125 3.53 -19.64 4.40
C TYR A 125 3.59 -18.56 3.31
N SER A 126 4.59 -18.61 2.42
CA SER A 126 4.71 -17.66 1.31
C SER A 126 3.53 -17.76 0.36
N ALA A 127 3.03 -18.96 0.10
CA ALA A 127 1.85 -19.17 -0.73
C ALA A 127 0.59 -18.56 -0.08
N VAL A 128 0.37 -18.78 1.22
CA VAL A 128 -0.74 -18.15 1.97
C VAL A 128 -0.62 -16.63 1.96
N SER A 129 0.57 -16.12 2.33
CA SER A 129 0.86 -14.70 2.41
C SER A 129 0.64 -14.03 1.05
N LEU A 130 1.17 -14.60 -0.04
CA LEU A 130 0.99 -14.07 -1.40
C LEU A 130 -0.48 -13.99 -1.82
N LEU A 131 -1.24 -15.08 -1.62
CA LEU A 131 -2.66 -15.13 -2.00
C LEU A 131 -3.50 -14.16 -1.15
N GLY A 132 -3.23 -14.05 0.15
CA GLY A 132 -3.88 -13.04 0.99
C GLY A 132 -3.55 -11.61 0.55
N LYS A 133 -2.29 -11.33 0.17
CA LYS A 133 -1.85 -10.00 -0.29
C LYS A 133 -2.57 -9.54 -1.55
N LEU A 134 -3.15 -10.44 -2.35
CA LEU A 134 -4.03 -10.06 -3.48
C LEU A 134 -5.20 -9.21 -3.02
N VAL A 135 -5.79 -9.52 -1.86
CA VAL A 135 -6.89 -8.75 -1.26
C VAL A 135 -6.44 -7.34 -0.94
N TYR A 136 -5.26 -7.21 -0.32
CA TYR A 136 -4.65 -5.91 -0.02
C TYR A 136 -4.43 -5.08 -1.29
N PHE A 137 -3.82 -5.68 -2.33
CA PHE A 137 -3.54 -4.98 -3.58
C PHE A 137 -4.81 -4.57 -4.34
N ALA A 138 -5.89 -5.33 -4.23
CA ALA A 138 -7.17 -4.96 -4.85
C ALA A 138 -7.75 -3.67 -4.24
N ALA A 139 -7.52 -3.43 -2.95
CA ALA A 139 -8.15 -2.34 -2.21
C ALA A 139 -7.26 -1.09 -2.05
N ILE A 140 -5.94 -1.20 -2.22
CA ILE A 140 -4.98 -0.13 -1.95
C ILE A 140 -5.11 1.09 -2.88
N THR A 141 -5.65 0.92 -4.09
CA THR A 141 -5.84 2.01 -5.07
C THR A 141 -6.76 3.12 -4.53
N ILE A 142 -7.72 2.75 -3.67
CA ILE A 142 -8.61 3.69 -2.97
C ILE A 142 -7.80 4.63 -2.07
N ALA A 143 -6.75 4.14 -1.40
CA ALA A 143 -5.94 4.95 -0.50
C ALA A 143 -5.23 6.10 -1.23
N ALA A 144 -4.68 5.84 -2.43
CA ALA A 144 -4.02 6.86 -3.22
C ALA A 144 -4.99 7.95 -3.71
N VAL A 145 -6.19 7.55 -4.15
CA VAL A 145 -7.25 8.47 -4.57
C VAL A 145 -7.79 9.30 -3.41
N MET A 146 -8.01 8.65 -2.26
CA MET A 146 -8.42 9.31 -1.03
C MET A 146 -7.39 10.35 -0.60
N PHE A 147 -6.11 9.96 -0.55
CA PHE A 147 -5.01 10.86 -0.17
C PHE A 147 -4.95 12.11 -1.04
N ALA A 148 -5.03 11.93 -2.36
CA ALA A 148 -5.06 13.03 -3.33
C ALA A 148 -6.23 13.99 -3.06
N ARG A 149 -7.43 13.44 -2.93
CA ARG A 149 -8.66 14.23 -2.73
C ARG A 149 -8.66 14.97 -1.39
N LEU A 150 -8.22 14.32 -0.31
CA LEU A 150 -8.16 14.94 1.01
C LEU A 150 -7.15 16.07 1.08
N SER A 151 -6.03 15.95 0.37
CA SER A 151 -5.00 17.00 0.32
C SER A 151 -5.51 18.31 -0.31
N ASN A 152 -6.57 18.24 -1.12
CA ASN A 152 -7.20 19.39 -1.75
C ASN A 152 -8.46 19.89 -1.02
N GLN A 153 -8.99 19.13 -0.08
CA GLN A 153 -10.18 19.51 0.69
C GLN A 153 -9.80 20.42 1.87
N ARG A 154 -10.63 21.44 2.11
CA ARG A 154 -10.48 22.38 3.23
C ARG A 154 -11.59 22.27 4.28
N ASP A 155 -12.68 21.59 3.93
CA ASP A 155 -13.86 21.41 4.79
C ASP A 155 -13.82 20.04 5.47
N VAL A 156 -13.95 20.04 6.81
CA VAL A 156 -13.92 18.86 7.66
C VAL A 156 -15.12 17.93 7.43
N GLN A 157 -16.29 18.45 7.03
CA GLN A 157 -17.46 17.59 6.73
C GLN A 157 -17.26 16.85 5.41
N ALA A 158 -16.74 17.53 4.39
CA ALA A 158 -16.37 16.91 3.12
C ALA A 158 -15.29 15.84 3.31
N GLU A 159 -14.29 16.11 4.17
CA GLU A 159 -13.22 15.18 4.53
C GLU A 159 -13.78 13.90 5.17
N LYS A 160 -14.66 14.02 6.17
CA LYS A 160 -15.33 12.89 6.83
C LYS A 160 -16.12 12.05 5.82
N LYS A 161 -16.85 12.69 4.91
CA LYS A 161 -17.60 12.00 3.85
C LYS A 161 -16.67 11.22 2.93
N THR A 162 -15.57 11.84 2.47
CA THR A 162 -14.59 11.16 1.61
C THR A 162 -13.94 9.98 2.34
N LEU A 163 -13.54 10.15 3.60
CA LEU A 163 -12.99 9.06 4.40
C LEU A 163 -13.98 7.90 4.56
N PHE A 164 -15.25 8.18 4.83
CA PHE A 164 -16.28 7.14 4.99
C PHE A 164 -16.52 6.36 3.69
N ILE A 165 -16.63 7.05 2.55
CA ILE A 165 -16.77 6.42 1.23
C ILE A 165 -15.55 5.55 0.92
N SER A 166 -14.34 6.06 1.17
CA SER A 166 -13.11 5.31 0.97
C SER A 166 -13.03 4.09 1.87
N LEU A 167 -13.38 4.22 3.15
CA LEU A 167 -13.40 3.10 4.10
C LEU A 167 -14.40 2.02 3.67
N ALA A 168 -15.63 2.41 3.31
CA ALA A 168 -16.65 1.49 2.82
C ALA A 168 -16.21 0.79 1.53
N GLY A 169 -15.58 1.52 0.60
CA GLY A 169 -15.03 0.95 -0.62
C GLY A 169 -13.90 -0.06 -0.35
N THR A 170 -12.95 0.28 0.53
CA THR A 170 -11.82 -0.60 0.89
C THR A 170 -12.31 -1.88 1.56
N VAL A 171 -13.23 -1.76 2.52
CA VAL A 171 -13.83 -2.93 3.19
C VAL A 171 -14.67 -3.75 2.21
N GLY A 172 -15.49 -3.10 1.38
CA GLY A 172 -16.34 -3.76 0.39
C GLY A 172 -15.53 -4.57 -0.62
N ILE A 173 -14.48 -3.99 -1.21
CA ILE A 173 -13.58 -4.70 -2.13
C ILE A 173 -12.86 -5.82 -1.38
N GLY A 174 -12.32 -5.55 -0.19
CA GLY A 174 -11.58 -6.55 0.57
C GLY A 174 -12.43 -7.78 0.92
N ILE A 175 -13.66 -7.57 1.40
CA ILE A 175 -14.61 -8.65 1.68
C ILE A 175 -15.00 -9.38 0.40
N ALA A 176 -15.31 -8.67 -0.69
CA ALA A 176 -15.69 -9.28 -1.96
C ALA A 176 -14.59 -10.19 -2.54
N VAL A 177 -13.34 -9.72 -2.54
CA VAL A 177 -12.20 -10.53 -3.02
C VAL A 177 -11.90 -11.69 -2.07
N THR A 178 -11.97 -11.48 -0.75
CA THR A 178 -11.81 -12.55 0.24
C THR A 178 -12.88 -13.63 0.07
N PHE A 179 -14.12 -13.24 -0.19
CA PHE A 179 -15.23 -14.16 -0.44
C PHE A 179 -15.01 -14.95 -1.75
N GLY A 180 -14.53 -14.29 -2.80
CA GLY A 180 -14.12 -14.97 -4.03
C GLY A 180 -13.01 -16.01 -3.79
N LEU A 181 -11.99 -15.65 -3.00
CA LEU A 181 -10.93 -16.58 -2.62
C LEU A 181 -11.44 -17.75 -1.76
N TYR A 182 -12.47 -17.53 -0.93
CA TYR A 182 -13.08 -18.60 -0.15
C TYR A 182 -13.80 -19.62 -1.03
N ILE A 183 -14.59 -19.17 -2.01
CA ILE A 183 -15.34 -20.03 -2.93
C ILE A 183 -14.40 -20.77 -3.89
N PHE A 184 -13.44 -20.05 -4.46
CA PHE A 184 -12.57 -20.57 -5.53
C PHE A 184 -11.16 -20.97 -5.05
N LYS A 185 -10.97 -21.21 -3.74
CA LYS A 185 -9.65 -21.47 -3.13
C LYS A 185 -8.84 -22.53 -3.87
N ASP A 186 -9.42 -23.70 -4.16
CA ASP A 186 -8.69 -24.82 -4.76
C ASP A 186 -8.31 -24.52 -6.21
N LEU A 187 -9.21 -23.88 -6.97
CA LEU A 187 -8.94 -23.44 -8.35
C LEU A 187 -7.79 -22.43 -8.39
N VAL A 188 -7.84 -21.41 -7.53
CA VAL A 188 -6.82 -20.37 -7.46
C VAL A 188 -5.47 -20.97 -7.10
N ILE A 189 -5.40 -21.85 -6.10
CA ILE A 189 -4.16 -22.52 -5.70
C ILE A 189 -3.60 -23.36 -6.86
N ASN A 190 -4.42 -24.21 -7.47
CA ASN A 190 -3.99 -25.10 -8.54
C ASN A 190 -3.46 -24.32 -9.77
N MET A 191 -4.10 -23.21 -10.14
CA MET A 191 -3.69 -22.41 -11.29
C MET A 191 -2.47 -21.54 -11.04
N THR A 192 -2.27 -21.06 -9.80
CA THR A 192 -1.24 -20.05 -9.50
C THR A 192 0.00 -20.60 -8.81
N ILE A 193 -0.16 -21.49 -7.83
CA ILE A 193 0.94 -22.04 -7.03
C ILE A 193 1.21 -23.51 -7.42
N GLY A 194 0.16 -24.29 -7.66
CA GLY A 194 0.20 -25.72 -7.96
C GLY A 194 -0.47 -26.59 -6.89
N SER A 195 -0.89 -27.79 -7.28
CA SER A 195 -1.70 -28.71 -6.46
C SER A 195 -1.02 -29.19 -5.17
N GLN A 196 0.31 -29.19 -5.14
CA GLN A 196 1.10 -29.53 -3.95
C GLN A 196 0.86 -28.60 -2.75
N TYR A 197 0.24 -27.42 -2.96
CA TYR A 197 -0.08 -26.46 -1.91
C TYR A 197 -1.57 -26.47 -1.49
N LEU A 198 -2.37 -27.46 -1.90
CA LEU A 198 -3.79 -27.51 -1.50
C LEU A 198 -4.00 -27.57 0.02
N ALA A 199 -3.01 -28.05 0.78
CA ALA A 199 -3.04 -28.05 2.25
C ALA A 199 -3.23 -26.65 2.86
N ILE A 200 -2.87 -25.58 2.15
CA ILE A 200 -3.02 -24.21 2.64
C ILE A 200 -4.40 -23.58 2.36
N ALA A 201 -5.25 -24.24 1.58
CA ALA A 201 -6.55 -23.73 1.16
C ALA A 201 -7.45 -23.23 2.30
N PRO A 202 -7.53 -23.90 3.47
CA PRO A 202 -8.35 -23.44 4.58
C PRO A 202 -7.94 -22.06 5.14
N TYR A 203 -6.66 -21.67 5.01
CA TYR A 203 -6.12 -20.45 5.63
C TYR A 203 -6.30 -19.20 4.76
N ILE A 204 -6.48 -19.36 3.45
CA ILE A 204 -6.46 -18.24 2.49
C ILE A 204 -7.54 -17.21 2.80
N ALA A 205 -8.76 -17.66 3.09
CA ALA A 205 -9.88 -16.76 3.36
C ALA A 205 -9.65 -15.95 4.64
N LEU A 206 -9.18 -16.59 5.72
CA LEU A 206 -8.86 -15.91 6.97
C LEU A 206 -7.73 -14.89 6.78
N PHE A 207 -6.69 -15.25 6.02
CA PHE A 207 -5.59 -14.35 5.71
C PHE A 207 -6.04 -13.19 4.80
N GLY A 208 -6.97 -13.44 3.88
CA GLY A 208 -7.62 -12.42 3.06
C GLY A 208 -8.39 -11.41 3.90
N LEU A 209 -9.11 -11.87 4.94
CA LEU A 209 -9.79 -10.98 5.88
C LEU A 209 -8.79 -10.12 6.68
N CYS A 210 -7.68 -10.71 7.14
CA CYS A 210 -6.60 -9.96 7.78
C CYS A 210 -6.01 -8.89 6.84
N MET A 211 -5.83 -9.24 5.57
CA MET A 211 -5.32 -8.32 4.54
C MET A 211 -6.34 -7.23 4.16
N THR A 212 -7.64 -7.48 4.32
CA THR A 212 -8.67 -6.43 4.27
C THR A 212 -8.47 -5.43 5.39
N GLY A 213 -8.26 -5.92 6.63
CA GLY A 213 -7.92 -5.08 7.78
C GLY A 213 -6.63 -4.28 7.56
N TYR A 214 -5.61 -4.89 6.97
CA TYR A 214 -4.36 -4.23 6.63
C TYR A 214 -4.53 -3.19 5.49
N ALA A 215 -5.41 -3.41 4.52
CA ALA A 215 -5.75 -2.41 3.51
C ALA A 215 -6.42 -1.17 4.14
N VAL A 216 -7.32 -1.37 5.11
CA VAL A 216 -7.89 -0.28 5.91
C VAL A 216 -6.80 0.46 6.67
N VAL A 217 -5.87 -0.26 7.30
CA VAL A 217 -4.72 0.36 7.99
C VAL A 217 -3.90 1.21 7.04
N PHE A 218 -3.57 0.69 5.86
CA PHE A 218 -2.79 1.43 4.87
C PHE A 218 -3.51 2.70 4.43
N MET A 219 -4.82 2.60 4.15
CA MET A 219 -5.66 3.75 3.82
C MET A 219 -5.63 4.79 4.96
N LEU A 220 -5.90 4.39 6.20
CA LEU A 220 -5.92 5.31 7.34
C LEU A 220 -4.55 5.90 7.67
N ALA A 221 -3.46 5.15 7.46
CA ALA A 221 -2.10 5.68 7.59
C ALA A 221 -1.84 6.80 6.57
N ASN A 222 -2.27 6.63 5.32
CA ASN A 222 -2.21 7.70 4.31
C ASN A 222 -3.06 8.91 4.75
N TYR A 223 -4.23 8.68 5.32
CA TYR A 223 -5.06 9.74 5.92
C TYR A 223 -4.33 10.51 7.02
N PHE A 224 -3.71 9.82 7.99
CA PHE A 224 -2.98 10.48 9.07
C PHE A 224 -1.79 11.29 8.55
N ILE A 225 -1.13 10.81 7.50
CA ILE A 225 -0.06 11.55 6.82
C ILE A 225 -0.61 12.80 6.13
N SER A 226 -1.77 12.74 5.46
CA SER A 226 -2.35 13.91 4.77
C SER A 226 -2.73 15.03 5.72
N ILE A 227 -3.07 14.72 6.97
CA ILE A 227 -3.36 15.72 8.02
C ILE A 227 -2.14 16.02 8.92
N SER A 228 -0.93 15.60 8.51
CA SER A 228 0.33 15.77 9.26
C SER A 228 0.32 15.22 10.70
N SER A 229 -0.47 14.16 10.95
CA SER A 229 -0.60 13.49 12.24
C SER A 229 0.45 12.37 12.41
N PHE A 230 1.69 12.75 12.68
CA PHE A 230 2.82 11.81 12.78
C PHE A 230 2.90 11.01 14.09
N LYS A 231 2.04 11.27 15.10
CA LYS A 231 2.01 10.45 16.33
C LYS A 231 1.64 8.99 16.07
N TYR A 232 0.99 8.70 14.95
CA TYR A 232 0.69 7.33 14.50
C TYR A 232 1.96 6.46 14.32
N ILE A 233 3.13 7.07 14.11
CA ILE A 233 4.42 6.36 14.02
C ILE A 233 4.68 5.47 15.24
N PHE A 234 4.29 5.88 16.45
CA PHE A 234 4.51 5.08 17.65
C PHE A 234 3.77 3.73 17.61
N ILE A 235 2.57 3.71 17.04
CA ILE A 235 1.81 2.46 16.83
C ILE A 235 2.56 1.58 15.84
N LEU A 236 3.07 2.14 14.74
CA LEU A 236 3.82 1.37 13.74
C LEU A 236 5.11 0.78 14.31
N VAL A 237 5.89 1.55 15.08
CA VAL A 237 7.11 1.05 15.75
C VAL A 237 6.77 -0.10 16.71
N PHE A 238 5.73 0.07 17.53
CA PHE A 238 5.27 -0.98 18.43
C PHE A 238 4.89 -2.26 17.67
N MET A 239 4.18 -2.14 16.55
CA MET A 239 3.76 -3.30 15.77
C MET A 239 4.93 -4.03 15.10
N VAL A 240 5.95 -3.31 14.62
CA VAL A 240 7.17 -3.92 14.09
C VAL A 240 7.92 -4.68 15.20
N ALA A 241 8.05 -4.08 16.38
CA ALA A 241 8.68 -4.75 17.52
C ALA A 241 7.90 -6.00 17.97
N LEU A 242 6.57 -5.89 18.05
CA LEU A 242 5.67 -7.01 18.37
C LEU A 242 5.82 -8.17 17.37
N GLN A 243 5.87 -7.86 16.08
CA GLN A 243 6.06 -8.86 15.03
C GLN A 243 7.39 -9.59 15.19
N ILE A 244 8.50 -8.87 15.41
CA ILE A 244 9.81 -9.47 15.62
C ILE A 244 9.78 -10.39 16.85
N TYR A 245 9.21 -9.92 17.95
CA TYR A 245 9.08 -10.71 19.19
C TYR A 245 8.30 -12.02 18.99
N LEU A 246 7.15 -11.96 18.31
CA LEU A 246 6.32 -13.14 18.05
C LEU A 246 7.05 -14.17 17.18
N PHE A 247 7.81 -13.72 16.18
CA PHE A 247 8.57 -14.62 15.30
C PHE A 247 9.86 -15.18 15.92
N ILE A 248 10.40 -14.54 16.96
CA ILE A 248 11.51 -15.12 17.74
C ILE A 248 11.00 -16.22 18.66
N THR A 249 9.81 -16.05 19.24
CA THR A 249 9.26 -16.97 20.25
C THR A 249 8.48 -18.15 19.64
N ASN A 250 7.68 -17.89 18.60
CA ASN A 250 6.73 -18.86 18.05
C ASN A 250 6.99 -19.08 16.55
N ASN A 251 7.97 -19.93 16.20
CA ASN A 251 8.38 -20.16 14.81
C ASN A 251 8.81 -21.61 14.56
N ASN A 252 8.11 -22.54 15.21
CA ASN A 252 8.40 -23.97 15.13
C ASN A 252 7.45 -24.71 14.17
N GLU A 253 6.26 -24.16 13.93
CA GLU A 253 5.23 -24.77 13.06
C GLU A 253 4.51 -23.72 12.22
N LEU A 254 3.97 -24.13 11.05
CA LEU A 254 3.23 -23.24 10.15
C LEU A 254 2.07 -22.53 10.85
N MET A 255 1.31 -23.24 11.69
CA MET A 255 0.15 -22.67 12.38
C MET A 255 0.56 -21.53 13.33
N GLN A 256 1.70 -21.66 14.02
CA GLN A 256 2.22 -20.62 14.90
C GLN A 256 2.52 -19.34 14.11
N VAL A 257 3.10 -19.48 12.93
CA VAL A 257 3.45 -18.35 12.05
C VAL A 257 2.21 -17.65 11.53
N LEU A 258 1.21 -18.43 11.08
CA LEU A 258 -0.07 -17.89 10.66
C LEU A 258 -0.74 -17.11 11.80
N ASN A 259 -0.77 -17.69 13.01
CA ASN A 259 -1.33 -17.06 14.19
C ASN A 259 -0.59 -15.77 14.57
N ASN A 260 0.75 -15.76 14.53
CA ASN A 260 1.53 -14.55 14.78
C ASN A 260 1.10 -13.41 13.86
N GLN A 261 0.89 -13.71 12.58
CA GLN A 261 0.49 -12.69 11.60
C GLN A 261 -0.95 -12.24 11.73
N ILE A 262 -1.86 -13.17 12.05
CA ILE A 262 -3.24 -12.83 12.38
C ILE A 262 -3.26 -11.87 13.57
N ILE A 263 -2.46 -12.13 14.61
CA ILE A 263 -2.33 -11.25 15.78
C ILE A 263 -1.79 -9.88 15.37
N VAL A 264 -0.71 -9.83 14.59
CA VAL A 264 -0.10 -8.58 14.13
C VAL A 264 -1.09 -7.75 13.31
N TYR A 265 -1.72 -8.32 12.28
CA TYR A 265 -2.65 -7.57 11.45
C TYR A 265 -3.91 -7.14 12.20
N SER A 266 -4.50 -8.03 13.00
CA SER A 266 -5.71 -7.70 13.77
C SER A 266 -5.45 -6.61 14.80
N THR A 267 -4.34 -6.72 15.55
CA THR A 267 -3.96 -5.72 16.55
C THR A 267 -3.66 -4.38 15.89
N LEU A 268 -2.94 -4.38 14.76
CA LEU A 268 -2.66 -3.15 14.01
C LEU A 268 -3.95 -2.50 13.53
N THR A 269 -4.89 -3.27 12.97
CA THR A 269 -6.20 -2.75 12.52
C THR A 269 -6.98 -2.14 13.68
N VAL A 270 -7.08 -2.83 14.82
CA VAL A 270 -7.80 -2.33 16.00
C VAL A 270 -7.17 -1.03 16.52
N LEU A 271 -5.85 -1.00 16.71
CA LEU A 271 -5.14 0.19 17.20
C LEU A 271 -5.29 1.38 16.23
N THR A 272 -5.29 1.12 14.94
CA THR A 272 -5.48 2.15 13.91
C THR A 272 -6.88 2.74 13.96
N LEU A 273 -7.92 1.91 14.12
CA LEU A 273 -9.30 2.38 14.26
C LEU A 273 -9.48 3.18 15.56
N VAL A 274 -8.91 2.71 16.68
CA VAL A 274 -8.93 3.46 17.95
C VAL A 274 -8.25 4.83 17.78
N TYR A 275 -7.09 4.88 17.12
CA TYR A 275 -6.38 6.12 16.85
C TYR A 275 -7.20 7.08 15.97
N LEU A 276 -7.95 6.55 14.99
CA LEU A 276 -8.87 7.34 14.18
C LEU A 276 -9.96 8.01 15.03
N PHE A 277 -10.61 7.25 15.91
CA PHE A 277 -11.66 7.78 16.80
C PHE A 277 -11.12 8.88 17.73
N ILE A 278 -9.93 8.68 18.30
CA ILE A 278 -9.26 9.70 19.13
C ILE A 278 -8.97 10.97 18.32
N THR A 279 -8.50 10.81 17.09
CA THR A 279 -8.20 11.92 16.18
C THR A 279 -9.45 12.75 15.85
N PHE A 280 -10.57 12.09 15.54
CA PHE A 280 -11.83 12.79 15.29
C PHE A 280 -12.36 13.50 16.53
N LYS A 281 -12.31 12.86 17.72
CA LYS A 281 -12.76 13.49 18.96
C LYS A 281 -11.98 14.78 19.24
N LYS A 282 -10.65 14.75 19.06
CA LYS A 282 -9.79 15.91 19.28
C LYS A 282 -10.09 17.06 18.31
N ARG A 283 -10.39 16.76 17.04
CA ARG A 283 -10.72 17.78 16.03
C ARG A 283 -12.08 18.43 16.29
N ASN A 284 -13.11 17.67 16.64
CA ASN A 284 -14.42 18.22 17.00
C ASN A 284 -14.36 19.15 18.24
N HIS A 285 -13.59 18.80 19.28
CA HIS A 285 -13.42 19.67 20.46
C HIS A 285 -12.67 20.97 20.14
N GLY A 286 -11.73 20.93 19.17
CA GLY A 286 -11.03 22.13 18.70
C GLY A 286 -11.96 23.10 17.98
N GLU A 287 -12.88 22.58 17.15
CA GLU A 287 -13.91 23.38 16.47
C GLU A 287 -14.90 24.00 17.46
N GLU A 288 -15.38 23.24 18.45
CA GLU A 288 -16.30 23.75 19.48
C GLU A 288 -15.69 24.88 20.33
N ASN A 289 -14.41 24.78 20.68
CA ASN A 289 -13.72 25.82 21.43
C ASN A 289 -13.50 27.09 20.59
N GLN A 290 -13.17 26.96 19.29
CA GLN A 290 -13.06 28.12 18.39
C GLN A 290 -14.39 28.84 18.17
N ILE A 291 -15.51 28.11 18.13
CA ILE A 291 -16.85 28.71 18.02
C ILE A 291 -17.25 29.42 19.33
N ARG A 292 -16.81 28.92 20.49
CA ARG A 292 -17.05 29.56 21.80
C ARG A 292 -16.17 30.79 22.05
N GLU A 293 -14.97 30.85 21.49
CA GLU A 293 -14.10 32.03 21.61
C GLU A 293 -14.49 33.16 20.63
N ASN A 294 -15.22 32.85 19.54
CA ASN A 294 -15.66 33.82 18.53
C ASN A 294 -17.09 34.35 18.75
N ASN A 295 -17.82 33.88 19.79
CA ASN A 295 -19.16 34.35 20.18
C ASN A 295 -19.10 35.01 21.55
#